data_AF-A0A2G5VNR3-F1
#
_entry.id   AF-A0A2G5VNR3-F1
#
_cell.length_a   1.000
_cell.length_b   1.000
_cell.length_c   1.000
_cell.angle_alpha   90.00
_cell.angle_beta   90.00
_cell.angle_gamma   90.00
#
_symmetry.space_group_name_H-M   'P 1'
#
loop_
_entity.id
_entity.type
_entity.pdbx_description
1 polymer ?
#
loop_
_entity_poly.entity_id
_entity_poly.type
_entity_poly.pdbx_seq_one_letter_code
_entity_poly.pdbx_strand_id
1 'polypeptide(L)'
;MRALDTYRHTRVGVFPSEKRERKSLENSKHVIKSRKRALAYTHGANYAYYLTKKSEDETIPADFAKSGCKAVQTCDISIGNKKNIILYSAEIDALDELNQHIELKAIIRGTEDSYYWKYNICTFYWKMFFGGCSKMIIGDKTGPKKAPGQKTFVDRRIRKIKDHQTGKVIDERTDTAGNNYPAFSVCKIEVLKIEEIFENWKEFKKQEPEKRANLGLSNKKPSQEWTIEKGKERVRHFFSQVKRICRNSDCILAEPGRKNDGFWNFEKVDEQNETIHEFVKLVKTKMDIWKTNFSN
;
A
#
# COMPACT_ATOMS: atom_id res chain seq x y z
N MET A 1 25.48 -3.40 -40.90
CA MET A 1 25.06 -2.09 -40.35
C MET A 1 24.75 -2.31 -38.87
N ARG A 2 25.71 -1.99 -37.97
CA ARG A 2 25.61 -2.27 -36.53
C ARG A 2 24.75 -1.18 -35.87
N ALA A 3 23.49 -1.48 -35.56
CA ALA A 3 22.74 -0.73 -34.57
C ALA A 3 23.11 -1.28 -33.19
N LEU A 4 24.23 -0.80 -32.63
CA LEU A 4 24.47 -0.89 -31.19
C LEU A 4 23.56 0.15 -30.54
N ASP A 5 22.31 -0.23 -30.30
CA ASP A 5 21.41 0.52 -29.44
C ASP A 5 22.05 0.58 -28.06
N THR A 6 22.56 1.77 -27.73
CA THR A 6 23.10 2.08 -26.42
C THR A 6 21.93 2.10 -25.43
N TYR A 7 21.65 0.95 -24.81
CA TYR A 7 20.79 0.88 -23.63
C TYR A 7 21.41 1.74 -22.52
N ARG A 8 21.02 3.02 -22.43
CA ARG A 8 21.35 3.87 -21.28
C ARG A 8 20.57 3.35 -20.07
N HIS A 9 21.26 2.67 -19.18
CA HIS A 9 20.70 2.17 -17.93
C HIS A 9 20.61 3.32 -16.93
N THR A 10 19.49 4.04 -16.93
CA THR A 10 19.20 5.02 -15.88
C THR A 10 18.75 4.28 -14.63
N ARG A 11 19.52 4.37 -13.54
CA ARG A 11 19.21 3.77 -12.23
C ARG A 11 18.58 4.81 -11.32
N VAL A 12 17.26 4.80 -11.20
CA VAL A 12 16.54 5.70 -10.29
C VAL A 12 16.08 4.91 -9.07
N GLY A 13 16.59 5.30 -7.90
CA GLY A 13 16.11 4.81 -6.62
C GLY A 13 15.01 5.72 -6.10
N VAL A 14 13.75 5.28 -6.13
CA VAL A 14 12.66 5.99 -5.46
C VAL A 14 12.53 5.44 -4.07
N PHE A 15 12.89 6.24 -3.07
CA PHE A 15 12.75 5.86 -1.66
C PHE A 15 11.60 6.67 -1.06
N PRO A 16 10.50 6.00 -0.64
CA PRO A 16 9.50 6.67 0.16
C PRO A 16 10.16 7.21 1.43
N SER A 17 9.84 8.46 1.80
CA SER A 17 10.33 9.11 3.03
C SER A 17 10.06 8.28 4.30
N GLU A 18 9.13 7.31 4.24
CA GLU A 18 8.82 6.40 5.34
C GLU A 18 9.89 5.31 5.61
N LYS A 19 10.84 5.09 4.70
CA LYS A 19 11.92 4.08 4.88
C LYS A 19 13.26 4.68 5.37
N ARG A 20 13.43 6.01 5.34
CA ARG A 20 14.61 6.68 5.92
C ARG A 20 14.50 6.65 7.45
N GLU A 21 15.36 5.82 8.04
CA GLU A 21 15.69 5.76 9.47
C GLU A 21 14.55 5.40 10.44
N ARG A 22 14.44 4.08 10.67
CA ARG A 22 14.27 3.55 12.04
C ARG A 22 15.55 3.83 12.85
N LYS A 23 15.94 5.10 13.02
CA LYS A 23 16.90 5.42 14.08
C LYS A 23 16.19 5.20 15.41
N SER A 24 16.85 4.48 16.30
CA SER A 24 16.40 4.17 17.65
C SER A 24 16.04 5.46 18.37
N LEU A 25 14.75 5.79 18.39
CA LEU A 25 14.21 6.81 19.26
C LEU A 25 13.26 6.10 20.22
N GLU A 26 13.71 6.02 21.47
CA GLU A 26 13.00 5.56 22.66
C GLU A 26 11.73 6.36 22.98
N ASN A 27 11.10 6.97 21.97
CA ASN A 27 9.82 7.63 22.13
C ASN A 27 8.70 6.59 22.13
N SER A 28 8.07 6.39 23.29
CA SER A 28 7.02 5.38 23.49
C SER A 28 5.87 5.46 22.47
N LYS A 29 5.54 6.67 21.99
CA LYS A 29 4.54 6.91 20.93
C LYS A 29 4.95 6.33 19.57
N HIS A 30 6.23 6.42 19.20
CA HIS A 30 6.75 5.84 17.95
C HIS A 30 6.78 4.31 18.02
N VAL A 31 7.20 3.74 19.16
CA VAL A 31 7.20 2.28 19.38
C VAL A 31 5.77 1.72 19.30
N ILE A 32 4.78 2.40 19.89
CA ILE A 32 3.37 2.00 19.82
C ILE A 32 2.83 2.10 18.38
N LYS A 33 3.16 3.16 17.63
CA LYS A 33 2.75 3.31 16.21
C LYS A 33 3.36 2.22 15.33
N SER A 34 4.65 1.93 15.49
CA SER A 34 5.35 0.87 14.75
C SER A 34 4.80 -0.52 15.06
N ARG A 35 4.46 -0.81 16.32
CA ARG A 35 3.84 -2.09 16.72
C ARG A 35 2.41 -2.24 16.20
N LYS A 36 1.60 -1.19 16.23
CA LYS A 36 0.27 -1.20 15.60
C LYS A 36 0.34 -1.47 14.10
N ARG A 37 1.32 -0.89 13.41
CA ARG A 37 1.59 -1.16 11.99
C ARG A 37 2.05 -2.60 11.76
N ALA A 38 2.95 -3.13 12.60
CA ALA A 38 3.38 -4.52 12.53
C ALA A 38 2.22 -5.50 12.74
N LEU A 39 1.36 -5.28 13.74
CA LEU A 39 0.16 -6.08 13.98
C LEU A 39 -0.83 -6.00 12.80
N ALA A 40 -1.11 -4.79 12.30
CA ALA A 40 -1.97 -4.62 11.12
C ALA A 40 -1.43 -5.35 9.89
N TYR A 41 -0.11 -5.33 9.71
CA TYR A 41 0.57 -6.09 8.67
C TYR A 41 0.42 -7.60 8.86
N THR A 42 0.56 -8.10 10.10
CA THR A 42 0.30 -9.51 10.42
C THR A 42 -1.16 -9.91 10.16
N HIS A 43 -2.14 -9.06 10.46
CA HIS A 43 -3.55 -9.37 10.17
C HIS A 43 -3.82 -9.44 8.66
N GLY A 44 -3.24 -8.53 7.87
CA GLY A 44 -3.34 -8.57 6.41
C GLY A 44 -2.68 -9.80 5.81
N ALA A 45 -1.47 -10.15 6.28
CA ALA A 45 -0.75 -11.35 5.85
C ALA A 45 -1.52 -12.63 6.21
N ASN A 46 -2.04 -12.73 7.44
CA ASN A 46 -2.85 -13.87 7.85
C ASN A 46 -4.10 -14.00 6.97
N TYR A 47 -4.79 -12.90 6.71
CA TYR A 47 -5.96 -12.90 5.82
C TYR A 47 -5.61 -13.40 4.42
N ALA A 48 -4.52 -12.89 3.83
CA ALA A 48 -4.06 -13.33 2.52
C ALA A 48 -3.73 -14.83 2.51
N TYR A 49 -3.03 -15.31 3.55
CA TYR A 49 -2.72 -16.72 3.70
C TYR A 49 -3.98 -17.59 3.80
N TYR A 50 -4.94 -17.22 4.66
CA TYR A 50 -6.17 -18.01 4.83
C TYR A 50 -6.98 -18.15 3.53
N LEU A 51 -6.92 -17.16 2.64
CA LEU A 51 -7.58 -17.21 1.34
C LEU A 51 -6.79 -17.97 0.26
N THR A 52 -5.51 -18.28 0.51
CA THR A 52 -4.61 -18.86 -0.50
C THR A 52 -3.99 -20.20 -0.06
N LYS A 53 -4.26 -20.66 1.16
CA LYS A 53 -3.81 -21.96 1.66
C LYS A 53 -4.35 -23.09 0.78
N LYS A 54 -3.54 -24.13 0.58
CA LYS A 54 -3.85 -25.27 -0.29
C LYS A 54 -4.67 -26.34 0.41
N SER A 55 -4.64 -26.38 1.74
CA SER A 55 -5.39 -27.33 2.54
C SER A 55 -5.82 -26.71 3.87
N GLU A 56 -6.82 -27.31 4.53
CA GLU A 56 -7.33 -26.78 5.79
C GLU A 56 -6.30 -26.80 6.91
N ASP A 57 -5.50 -27.87 6.97
CA ASP A 57 -4.49 -28.13 7.99
C ASP A 57 -3.15 -27.39 7.78
N GLU A 58 -3.04 -26.59 6.70
CA GLU A 58 -1.80 -25.90 6.39
C GLU A 58 -1.53 -24.77 7.40
N THR A 59 -0.47 -24.91 8.19
CA THR A 59 -0.06 -23.91 9.19
C THR A 59 0.63 -22.71 8.54
N ILE A 60 0.32 -21.49 8.98
CA ILE A 60 0.92 -20.26 8.44
C ILE A 60 2.45 -20.29 8.60
N PRO A 61 3.25 -20.17 7.53
CA PRO A 61 4.70 -20.10 7.62
C PRO A 61 5.16 -18.89 8.46
N ALA A 62 6.20 -19.08 9.27
CA ALA A 62 6.71 -18.05 10.18
C ALA A 62 7.20 -16.79 9.47
N ASP A 63 7.62 -16.92 8.21
CA ASP A 63 8.11 -15.86 7.34
C ASP A 63 7.10 -15.45 6.25
N PHE A 64 5.86 -15.95 6.28
CA PHE A 64 4.85 -15.65 5.25
C PHE A 64 4.65 -14.14 5.07
N ALA A 65 4.60 -13.40 6.18
CA ALA A 65 4.49 -11.94 6.14
C ALA A 65 5.70 -11.25 5.48
N LYS A 66 6.81 -11.94 5.23
CA LYS A 66 8.00 -11.39 4.56
C LYS A 66 8.20 -11.97 3.15
N SER A 67 7.52 -13.07 2.82
CA SER A 67 7.49 -13.63 1.48
C SER A 67 6.42 -12.92 0.64
N GLY A 68 6.78 -12.47 -0.56
CA GLY A 68 5.82 -11.86 -1.48
C GLY A 68 6.10 -12.31 -2.90
N CYS A 69 5.05 -12.66 -3.64
CA CYS A 69 5.16 -12.93 -5.07
C CYS A 69 5.32 -11.61 -5.82
N LYS A 70 6.13 -11.58 -6.88
CA LYS A 70 6.31 -10.41 -7.72
C LYS A 70 6.08 -10.75 -9.18
N ALA A 71 5.30 -9.93 -9.88
CA ALA A 71 5.17 -9.95 -11.32
C ALA A 71 5.94 -8.78 -11.93
N VAL A 72 6.63 -9.03 -13.04
CA VAL A 72 7.22 -7.98 -13.89
C VAL A 72 6.17 -7.59 -14.92
N GLN A 73 5.82 -6.30 -14.95
CA GLN A 73 4.72 -5.78 -15.77
C GLN A 73 5.15 -4.55 -16.56
N THR A 74 4.43 -4.31 -17.66
CA THR A 74 4.52 -3.06 -18.41
C THR A 74 3.23 -2.26 -18.28
N CYS A 75 3.32 -0.94 -18.16
CA CYS A 75 2.15 -0.06 -18.13
C CYS A 75 2.31 1.06 -19.16
N ASP A 76 1.24 1.32 -19.90
CA ASP A 76 1.15 2.47 -20.80
C ASP A 76 0.56 3.67 -20.04
N ILE A 77 1.39 4.70 -19.86
CA ILE A 77 1.00 5.99 -19.25
C ILE A 77 0.97 7.10 -20.31
N SER A 78 0.59 6.78 -21.53
CA SER A 78 0.46 7.75 -22.63
C SER A 78 -0.73 8.69 -22.43
N ILE A 79 -0.57 9.96 -22.82
CA ILE A 79 -1.61 11.00 -22.87
C ILE A 79 -1.35 11.80 -24.13
N GLY A 80 -2.37 11.90 -24.99
CA GLY A 80 -2.24 12.42 -26.34
C GLY A 80 -1.16 11.68 -27.14
N ASN A 81 -0.36 12.41 -27.90
CA ASN A 81 0.66 11.83 -28.80
C ASN A 81 1.97 11.43 -28.10
N LYS A 82 2.06 11.55 -26.76
CA LYS A 82 3.30 11.30 -26.00
C LYS A 82 3.30 9.89 -25.42
N LYS A 83 3.95 8.97 -26.13
CA LYS A 83 4.09 7.56 -25.72
C LYS A 83 5.07 7.38 -24.57
N ASN A 84 4.63 6.74 -23.48
CA ASN A 84 5.49 6.40 -22.35
C ASN A 84 5.10 5.01 -21.81
N ILE A 85 5.97 4.03 -22.03
CA ILE A 85 5.84 2.69 -21.47
C ILE A 85 6.79 2.60 -20.28
N ILE A 86 6.30 2.08 -19.16
CA ILE A 86 7.10 1.81 -17.96
C ILE A 86 7.17 0.31 -17.73
N LEU A 87 8.37 -0.20 -17.41
CA LEU A 87 8.59 -1.56 -16.92
C LEU A 87 8.77 -1.48 -15.41
N TYR A 88 8.08 -2.32 -14.66
CA TYR A 88 8.09 -2.27 -13.20
C TYR A 88 7.79 -3.64 -12.61
N SER A 89 8.04 -3.80 -11.31
CA SER A 89 7.67 -5.00 -10.57
C SER A 89 6.55 -4.68 -9.58
N ALA A 90 5.48 -5.46 -9.61
CA ALA A 90 4.36 -5.35 -8.68
C ALA A 90 4.36 -6.56 -7.72
N GLU A 91 4.00 -6.34 -6.46
CA GLU A 91 3.72 -7.42 -5.52
C GLU A 91 2.32 -7.98 -5.81
N ILE A 92 2.20 -9.30 -5.88
CA ILE A 92 0.94 -10.00 -6.20
C ILE A 92 0.49 -10.75 -4.94
N ASP A 93 -0.73 -10.44 -4.48
CA ASP A 93 -1.30 -11.08 -3.29
C ASP A 93 -1.79 -12.50 -3.62
N ALA A 94 -2.50 -12.69 -4.74
CA ALA A 94 -3.00 -14.00 -5.18
C ALA A 94 -3.28 -14.07 -6.69
N LEU A 95 -3.52 -15.29 -7.19
CA LEU A 95 -4.04 -15.58 -8.54
C LEU A 95 -5.39 -16.29 -8.41
N ASP A 96 -6.31 -16.02 -9.35
CA ASP A 96 -7.50 -16.86 -9.52
C ASP A 96 -7.26 -18.05 -10.47
N GLU A 97 -8.31 -18.84 -10.68
CA GLU A 97 -8.29 -20.02 -11.55
C GLU A 97 -7.95 -19.70 -13.01
N LEU A 98 -8.11 -18.45 -13.44
CA LEU A 98 -7.76 -17.97 -14.78
C LEU A 98 -6.37 -17.32 -14.82
N ASN A 99 -5.58 -17.48 -13.77
CA ASN A 99 -4.29 -16.82 -13.56
C ASN A 99 -4.37 -15.28 -13.57
N GLN A 100 -5.53 -14.71 -13.25
CA GLN A 100 -5.67 -13.26 -13.09
C GLN A 100 -5.24 -12.84 -11.69
N HIS A 101 -4.55 -11.71 -11.61
CA HIS A 101 -4.10 -11.18 -10.33
C HIS A 101 -5.27 -10.70 -9.48
N ILE A 102 -5.24 -11.02 -8.18
CA ILE A 102 -6.20 -10.56 -7.19
C ILE A 102 -5.44 -9.76 -6.11
N GLU A 103 -5.98 -8.59 -5.74
CA GLU A 103 -5.53 -7.86 -4.55
C GLU A 103 -6.33 -8.31 -3.32
N LEU A 104 -5.66 -8.57 -2.19
CA LEU A 104 -6.30 -8.98 -0.94
C LEU A 104 -6.13 -7.92 0.14
N LYS A 105 -7.22 -7.48 0.78
CA LYS A 105 -7.14 -6.47 1.84
C LYS A 105 -8.06 -6.78 3.02
N ALA A 106 -7.48 -6.82 4.22
CA ALA A 106 -8.23 -6.91 5.46
C ALA A 106 -8.35 -5.51 6.09
N ILE A 107 -9.56 -4.94 6.11
CA ILE A 107 -9.81 -3.53 6.44
C ILE A 107 -10.80 -3.45 7.59
N ILE A 108 -10.58 -2.51 8.51
CA ILE A 108 -11.52 -2.28 9.61
C ILE A 108 -12.78 -1.59 9.07
N ARG A 109 -13.96 -2.19 9.27
CA ARG A 109 -15.29 -1.70 8.83
C ARG A 109 -15.51 -1.65 7.31
N GLY A 110 -14.75 -2.46 6.59
CA GLY A 110 -14.98 -2.77 5.17
C GLY A 110 -15.16 -1.56 4.25
N THR A 111 -15.98 -1.73 3.23
CA THR A 111 -16.35 -0.67 2.27
C THR A 111 -17.47 0.23 2.76
N GLU A 112 -18.13 -0.11 3.86
CA GLU A 112 -19.21 0.70 4.44
C GLU A 112 -18.69 1.92 5.23
N ASP A 113 -17.41 1.90 5.64
CA ASP A 113 -16.80 3.02 6.35
C ASP A 113 -16.45 4.20 5.42
N SER A 114 -16.91 5.40 5.76
CA SER A 114 -16.50 6.63 5.09
C SER A 114 -14.98 6.85 5.04
N TYR A 115 -14.22 6.31 6.00
CA TYR A 115 -12.76 6.41 5.98
C TYR A 115 -12.16 5.66 4.78
N TYR A 116 -12.75 4.54 4.39
CA TYR A 116 -12.32 3.75 3.24
C TYR A 116 -12.36 4.59 1.95
N TRP A 117 -13.53 5.17 1.65
CA TRP A 117 -13.74 5.96 0.43
C TRP A 117 -13.02 7.30 0.41
N LYS A 118 -12.69 7.86 1.58
CA LYS A 118 -11.97 9.14 1.67
C LYS A 118 -10.46 9.00 1.52
N TYR A 119 -9.88 7.97 2.11
CA TYR A 119 -8.44 7.91 2.33
C TYR A 119 -7.78 6.67 1.71
N ASN A 120 -8.50 5.54 1.63
CA ASN A 120 -7.90 4.28 1.20
C ASN A 120 -8.13 4.02 -0.29
N ILE A 121 -9.34 4.28 -0.80
CA ILE A 121 -9.74 3.84 -2.15
C ILE A 121 -8.83 4.34 -3.26
N CYS A 122 -8.33 5.59 -3.19
CA CYS A 122 -7.40 6.12 -4.19
C CYS A 122 -6.10 5.30 -4.23
N THR A 123 -5.53 4.99 -3.05
CA THR A 123 -4.32 4.18 -2.94
C THR A 123 -4.56 2.76 -3.45
N PHE A 124 -5.71 2.18 -3.09
CA PHE A 124 -6.09 0.84 -3.50
C PHE A 124 -6.37 0.72 -5.00
N TYR A 125 -7.02 1.72 -5.59
CA TYR A 125 -7.19 1.80 -7.03
C TYR A 125 -5.84 1.76 -7.76
N TRP A 126 -4.88 2.61 -7.37
CA TRP A 126 -3.57 2.61 -8.02
C TRP A 126 -2.79 1.33 -7.78
N LYS A 127 -2.94 0.70 -6.60
CA LYS A 127 -2.39 -0.63 -6.35
C LYS A 127 -2.97 -1.69 -7.28
N MET A 128 -4.29 -1.74 -7.45
CA MET A 128 -4.92 -2.68 -8.37
C MET A 128 -4.52 -2.41 -9.82
N PHE A 129 -4.52 -1.14 -10.23
CA PHE A 129 -4.17 -0.72 -11.58
C PHE A 129 -2.73 -1.12 -11.96
N PHE A 130 -1.75 -0.84 -11.10
CA PHE A 130 -0.37 -1.27 -11.31
C PHE A 130 -0.15 -2.75 -10.93
N GLY A 131 -1.04 -3.35 -10.13
CA GLY A 131 -1.03 -4.78 -9.86
C GLY A 131 -1.51 -5.60 -11.06
N GLY A 132 -2.19 -4.99 -12.03
CA GLY A 132 -2.90 -5.72 -13.07
C GLY A 132 -4.09 -6.50 -12.52
N CYS A 133 -4.65 -6.07 -11.38
CA CYS A 133 -5.74 -6.74 -10.68
C CYS A 133 -7.10 -6.22 -11.18
N SER A 134 -7.95 -7.10 -11.69
CA SER A 134 -9.33 -6.78 -12.07
C SER A 134 -10.24 -6.66 -10.84
N LYS A 135 -9.92 -7.38 -9.76
CA LYS A 135 -10.73 -7.43 -8.53
C LYS A 135 -9.89 -7.42 -7.26
N MET A 136 -10.49 -6.90 -6.20
CA MET A 136 -9.98 -6.92 -4.83
C MET A 136 -10.95 -7.68 -3.95
N ILE A 137 -10.43 -8.62 -3.15
CA ILE A 137 -11.23 -9.30 -2.12
C ILE A 137 -10.96 -8.61 -0.77
N ILE A 138 -11.98 -7.96 -0.25
CA ILE A 138 -11.93 -7.16 0.97
C ILE A 138 -12.54 -7.95 2.12
N GLY A 139 -11.73 -8.24 3.12
CA GLY A 139 -12.19 -8.75 4.40
C GLY A 139 -12.50 -7.59 5.32
N ASP A 140 -13.78 -7.34 5.60
CA ASP A 140 -14.15 -6.50 6.73
C ASP A 140 -13.78 -7.24 8.00
N LYS A 141 -12.89 -6.63 8.77
CA LYS A 141 -12.48 -7.14 10.06
C LYS A 141 -12.87 -6.20 11.18
N THR A 142 -13.16 -6.78 12.33
CA THR A 142 -13.31 -6.02 13.55
C THR A 142 -11.97 -5.35 13.94
N GLY A 143 -12.07 -4.28 14.71
CA GLY A 143 -10.93 -3.61 15.33
C GLY A 143 -11.04 -3.69 16.84
N PRO A 144 -10.08 -3.10 17.59
CA PRO A 144 -10.23 -3.01 19.04
C PRO A 144 -11.42 -2.11 19.39
N LYS A 145 -12.28 -2.53 20.33
CA LYS A 145 -13.36 -1.68 20.84
C LYS A 145 -12.78 -0.45 21.53
N LYS A 146 -13.37 0.70 21.24
CA LYS A 146 -13.03 1.99 21.84
C LYS A 146 -14.32 2.79 21.95
N ALA A 147 -14.69 3.18 23.16
CA ALA A 147 -15.60 4.28 23.37
C ALA A 147 -14.95 5.59 22.88
N PRO A 148 -15.73 6.59 22.45
CA PRO A 148 -15.22 7.92 22.15
C PRO A 148 -14.37 8.45 23.32
N GLY A 149 -13.14 8.89 23.04
CA GLY A 149 -12.21 9.40 24.07
C GLY A 149 -11.42 8.34 24.84
N GLN A 150 -11.72 7.05 24.65
CA GLN A 150 -11.08 5.96 25.39
C GLN A 150 -9.59 5.80 25.00
N LYS A 151 -8.69 5.99 25.96
CA LYS A 151 -7.25 5.73 25.81
C LYS A 151 -7.00 4.23 26.01
N THR A 152 -6.21 3.61 25.14
CA THR A 152 -5.95 2.16 25.16
C THR A 152 -4.46 1.86 25.09
N PHE A 153 -4.00 0.78 25.74
CA PHE A 153 -2.63 0.27 25.62
C PHE A 153 -2.60 -1.21 25.24
N VAL A 154 -1.47 -1.68 24.72
CA VAL A 154 -1.25 -3.11 24.41
C VAL A 154 -0.55 -3.75 25.60
N ASP A 155 -1.22 -4.71 26.24
CA ASP A 155 -0.62 -5.55 27.28
C ASP A 155 0.34 -6.54 26.63
N ARG A 156 1.63 -6.42 26.95
CA ARG A 156 2.69 -7.22 26.32
C ARG A 156 2.68 -8.68 26.75
N ARG A 157 2.17 -9.00 27.94
CA ARG A 157 2.19 -10.36 28.49
C ARG A 157 1.15 -11.24 27.80
N ILE A 158 -0.05 -10.69 27.63
CA ILE A 158 -1.20 -11.43 27.06
C ILE A 158 -1.48 -11.08 25.60
N ARG A 159 -0.72 -10.14 25.01
CA ARG A 159 -0.89 -9.63 23.64
C ARG A 159 -2.29 -9.08 23.34
N LYS A 160 -3.01 -8.59 24.36
CA LYS A 160 -4.36 -8.01 24.21
C LYS A 160 -4.36 -6.50 24.41
N ILE A 161 -5.38 -5.82 23.88
CA ILE A 161 -5.59 -4.39 24.08
C ILE A 161 -6.44 -4.17 25.33
N LYS A 162 -5.95 -3.33 26.23
CA LYS A 162 -6.64 -2.94 27.46
C LYS A 162 -7.01 -1.47 27.44
N ASP A 163 -8.10 -1.17 28.13
CA ASP A 163 -8.44 0.19 28.49
C ASP A 163 -7.39 0.79 29.44
N HIS A 164 -7.00 2.03 29.21
CA HIS A 164 -5.97 2.69 30.02
C HIS A 164 -6.48 3.12 31.40
N GLN A 165 -7.79 3.33 31.57
CA GLN A 165 -8.36 3.77 32.85
C GLN A 165 -8.78 2.59 33.72
N THR A 166 -9.43 1.59 33.13
CA THR A 166 -10.07 0.46 33.82
C THR A 166 -9.24 -0.81 33.76
N GLY A 167 -8.22 -0.89 32.89
CA GLY A 167 -7.42 -2.11 32.68
C GLY A 167 -8.20 -3.27 32.05
N LYS A 168 -9.49 -3.08 31.73
CA LYS A 168 -10.34 -4.12 31.14
C LYS A 168 -9.86 -4.45 29.73
N VAL A 169 -9.82 -5.74 29.41
CA VAL A 169 -9.52 -6.20 28.05
C VAL A 169 -10.66 -5.77 27.14
N ILE A 170 -10.31 -5.15 26.02
CA ILE A 170 -11.28 -4.65 25.05
C ILE A 170 -11.19 -5.52 23.78
N ASP A 171 -11.96 -6.61 23.75
CA ASP A 171 -11.81 -7.69 22.75
C ASP A 171 -13.06 -7.95 21.88
N GLU A 172 -14.11 -7.14 21.99
CA GLU A 172 -15.39 -7.41 21.33
C GLU A 172 -15.79 -6.24 20.43
N ARG A 173 -16.34 -6.49 19.25
CA ARG A 173 -16.97 -5.43 18.46
C ARG A 173 -18.25 -5.92 17.82
N THR A 174 -19.20 -5.00 17.64
CA THR A 174 -20.30 -5.13 16.70
C THR A 174 -19.78 -4.85 15.28
N ASP A 175 -20.11 -5.72 14.31
CA ASP A 175 -19.99 -5.41 12.88
C ASP A 175 -20.91 -4.23 12.52
N THR A 176 -20.93 -3.83 11.25
CA THR A 176 -21.85 -2.78 10.79
C THR A 176 -23.33 -3.17 10.91
N ALA A 177 -23.64 -4.46 11.04
CA ALA A 177 -24.98 -5.01 11.25
C ALA A 177 -25.36 -5.19 12.75
N GLY A 178 -24.45 -4.88 13.70
CA GLY A 178 -24.72 -4.99 15.13
C GLY A 178 -24.41 -6.36 15.77
N ASN A 179 -23.74 -7.28 15.06
CA ASN A 179 -23.37 -8.61 15.57
C ASN A 179 -22.03 -8.60 16.30
N ASN A 180 -21.96 -9.22 17.48
CA ASN A 180 -20.74 -9.29 18.28
C ASN A 180 -19.75 -10.34 17.75
N TYR A 181 -18.56 -9.90 17.33
CA TYR A 181 -17.43 -10.77 16.99
C TYR A 181 -16.20 -10.48 17.86
N PRO A 182 -15.30 -11.46 18.04
CA PRO A 182 -13.99 -11.22 18.65
C PRO A 182 -13.20 -10.17 17.86
N ALA A 183 -12.32 -9.42 18.52
CA ALA A 183 -11.49 -8.40 17.90
C ALA A 183 -10.57 -9.00 16.82
N PHE A 184 -10.42 -8.26 15.72
CA PHE A 184 -9.67 -8.65 14.54
C PHE A 184 -10.19 -9.89 13.79
N SER A 185 -11.42 -10.33 14.06
CA SER A 185 -12.11 -11.34 13.27
C SER A 185 -12.59 -10.76 11.94
N VAL A 186 -12.49 -11.53 10.86
CA VAL A 186 -13.16 -11.21 9.59
C VAL A 186 -14.64 -11.54 9.76
N CYS A 187 -15.52 -10.57 9.56
CA CYS A 187 -16.96 -10.71 9.71
C CYS A 187 -17.72 -10.66 8.37
N LYS A 188 -17.12 -10.06 7.34
CA LYS A 188 -17.69 -9.97 6.00
C LYS A 188 -16.58 -10.04 4.97
N ILE A 189 -16.86 -10.68 3.84
CA ILE A 189 -15.98 -10.67 2.67
C ILE A 189 -16.75 -10.06 1.51
N GLU A 190 -16.12 -9.11 0.83
CA GLU A 190 -16.68 -8.40 -0.32
C GLU A 190 -15.72 -8.47 -1.49
N VAL A 191 -16.26 -8.53 -2.71
CA VAL A 191 -15.47 -8.42 -3.94
C VAL A 191 -15.74 -7.04 -4.53
N LEU A 192 -14.67 -6.29 -4.79
CA LEU A 192 -14.73 -5.00 -5.46
C LEU A 192 -13.98 -5.07 -6.78
N LYS A 193 -14.67 -4.86 -7.90
CA LYS A 193 -14.01 -4.81 -9.21
C LYS A 193 -13.46 -3.42 -9.50
N ILE A 194 -12.34 -3.35 -10.21
CA ILE A 194 -11.65 -2.09 -10.49
C ILE A 194 -12.53 -1.11 -11.28
N GLU A 195 -13.34 -1.63 -12.21
CA GLU A 195 -14.27 -0.87 -13.03
C GLU A 195 -15.45 -0.30 -12.24
N GLU A 196 -15.80 -0.90 -11.10
CA GLU A 196 -16.92 -0.47 -10.24
C GLU A 196 -16.48 0.62 -9.25
N ILE A 197 -15.18 0.80 -9.02
CA ILE A 197 -14.64 1.71 -7.99
C ILE A 197 -15.16 3.14 -8.14
N PHE A 198 -15.15 3.70 -9.35
CA PHE A 198 -15.55 5.08 -9.56
C PHE A 198 -17.04 5.30 -9.41
N GLU A 199 -17.86 4.33 -9.83
CA GLU A 199 -19.31 4.44 -9.68
C GLU A 199 -19.69 4.31 -8.20
N ASN A 200 -19.12 3.34 -7.50
CA ASN A 200 -19.31 3.17 -6.06
C ASN A 200 -18.84 4.41 -5.27
N TRP A 201 -17.74 5.04 -5.71
CA TRP A 201 -17.25 6.27 -5.09
C TRP A 201 -18.17 7.47 -5.35
N LYS A 202 -18.74 7.61 -6.55
CA LYS A 202 -19.74 8.65 -6.83
C LYS A 202 -20.98 8.46 -5.95
N GLU A 203 -21.46 7.23 -5.84
CA GLU A 203 -22.63 6.91 -5.04
C GLU A 203 -22.38 7.19 -3.55
N PHE A 204 -21.20 6.81 -3.04
CA PHE A 204 -20.76 7.19 -1.70
C PHE A 204 -20.81 8.71 -1.47
N LYS A 205 -20.33 9.53 -2.43
CA LYS A 205 -20.35 10.99 -2.30
C LYS A 205 -21.77 11.56 -2.23
N LYS A 206 -22.75 10.98 -2.94
CA LYS A 206 -24.14 11.43 -2.87
C LYS A 206 -24.73 11.21 -1.47
N GLN A 207 -24.40 10.09 -0.84
CA GLN A 207 -24.89 9.70 0.48
C GLN A 207 -24.10 10.34 1.64
N GLU A 208 -22.91 10.88 1.36
CA GLU A 208 -22.00 11.40 2.38
C GLU A 208 -22.57 12.59 3.18
N PRO A 209 -23.24 13.59 2.57
CA PRO A 209 -23.81 14.73 3.28
C PRO A 209 -24.87 14.31 4.31
N GLU A 210 -25.79 13.43 3.92
CA GLU A 210 -26.85 12.92 4.80
C GLU A 210 -26.26 12.13 5.97
N LYS A 211 -25.32 11.22 5.69
CA LYS A 211 -24.60 10.46 6.74
C LYS A 211 -23.83 11.38 7.69
N ARG A 212 -23.26 12.49 7.21
CA ARG A 212 -22.55 13.48 8.04
C ARG A 212 -23.50 14.30 8.90
N ALA A 213 -24.64 14.71 8.36
CA ALA A 213 -25.67 15.46 9.08
C ALA A 213 -26.21 14.64 10.26
N ASN A 214 -26.51 13.36 10.02
CA ASN A 214 -27.00 12.43 11.05
C ASN A 214 -25.98 12.14 12.16
N LEU A 215 -24.69 12.37 11.92
CA LEU A 215 -23.61 12.14 12.89
C LEU A 215 -23.09 13.43 13.55
N GLY A 216 -23.63 14.60 13.23
CA GLY A 216 -23.16 15.89 13.77
C GLY A 216 -21.71 16.24 13.37
N LEU A 217 -21.21 15.70 12.25
CA LEU A 217 -19.81 15.83 11.82
C LEU A 217 -19.61 16.91 10.73
N SER A 218 -20.16 18.10 10.93
CA SER A 218 -20.19 19.19 9.94
C SER A 218 -18.81 19.74 9.52
N ASN A 219 -17.77 19.60 10.37
CA ASN A 219 -16.50 20.33 10.22
C ASN A 219 -15.34 19.56 9.53
N LYS A 220 -15.56 18.37 8.95
CA LYS A 220 -14.46 17.65 8.26
C LYS A 220 -14.34 18.07 6.80
N LYS A 221 -13.11 18.33 6.32
CA LYS A 221 -12.84 18.64 4.91
C LYS A 221 -13.53 17.64 3.97
N PRO A 222 -14.05 18.10 2.81
CA PRO A 222 -14.60 17.21 1.79
C PRO A 222 -13.53 16.23 1.29
N SER A 223 -13.97 15.10 0.75
CA SER A 223 -13.07 14.14 0.11
C SER A 223 -12.28 14.84 -1.00
N GLN A 224 -10.96 14.63 -1.04
CA GLN A 224 -10.14 15.20 -2.10
C GLN A 224 -10.52 14.53 -3.42
N GLU A 225 -10.90 15.33 -4.41
CA GLU A 225 -11.22 14.79 -5.73
C GLU A 225 -9.97 14.26 -6.42
N TRP A 226 -10.03 13.00 -6.84
CA TRP A 226 -9.02 12.36 -7.66
C TRP A 226 -9.69 11.70 -8.87
N THR A 227 -9.01 11.71 -10.02
CA THR A 227 -9.44 11.04 -11.25
C THR A 227 -8.30 10.20 -11.81
N ILE A 228 -8.61 9.28 -12.72
CA ILE A 228 -7.60 8.46 -13.41
C ILE A 228 -6.61 9.37 -14.16
N GLU A 229 -7.13 10.38 -14.85
CA GLU A 229 -6.36 11.33 -15.68
C GLU A 229 -5.40 12.13 -14.80
N LYS A 230 -5.88 12.67 -13.67
CA LYS A 230 -5.02 13.40 -12.72
C LYS A 230 -3.91 12.52 -12.17
N GLY A 231 -4.18 11.25 -11.87
CA GLY A 231 -3.13 10.34 -11.39
C GLY A 231 -2.15 9.92 -12.49
N LYS A 232 -2.62 9.62 -13.71
CA LYS A 232 -1.76 9.37 -14.88
C LYS A 232 -0.86 10.58 -15.17
N GLU A 233 -1.41 11.79 -15.10
CA GLU A 233 -0.64 13.02 -15.30
C GLU A 233 0.43 13.21 -14.20
N ARG A 234 0.12 12.90 -12.93
CA ARG A 234 1.12 12.92 -11.84
C ARG A 234 2.27 11.95 -12.08
N VAL A 235 1.97 10.73 -12.52
CA VAL A 235 2.98 9.71 -12.84
C VAL A 235 3.84 10.18 -14.02
N ARG A 236 3.24 10.72 -15.07
CA ARG A 236 3.97 11.27 -16.21
C ARG A 236 4.84 12.47 -15.84
N HIS A 237 4.31 13.40 -15.04
CA HIS A 237 5.05 14.56 -14.57
C HIS A 237 6.31 14.09 -13.82
N PHE A 238 6.17 13.13 -12.90
CA PHE A 238 7.31 12.50 -12.23
C PHE A 238 8.34 11.94 -13.22
N PHE A 239 7.92 11.09 -14.18
CA PHE A 239 8.85 10.52 -15.15
C PHE A 239 9.49 11.56 -16.08
N SER A 240 8.77 12.65 -16.39
CA SER A 240 9.33 13.75 -17.19
C SER A 240 10.44 14.49 -16.44
N GLN A 241 10.28 14.69 -15.13
CA GLN A 241 11.30 15.27 -14.27
C GLN A 241 12.50 14.32 -14.16
N VAL A 242 12.27 13.03 -13.94
CA VAL A 242 13.31 11.99 -13.94
C VAL A 242 14.11 12.02 -15.23
N LYS A 243 13.45 11.98 -16.40
CA LYS A 243 14.12 12.03 -17.73
C LYS A 243 14.94 13.30 -17.94
N ARG A 244 14.47 14.44 -17.45
CA ARG A 244 15.19 15.72 -17.59
C ARG A 244 16.49 15.75 -16.76
N ILE A 245 16.45 15.16 -15.57
CA ILE A 245 17.53 15.20 -14.58
C ILE A 245 18.53 14.06 -14.79
N CYS A 246 18.05 12.86 -15.15
CA CYS A 246 18.89 11.70 -15.46
C CYS A 246 19.49 11.84 -16.87
N ARG A 247 20.63 12.52 -16.99
CA ARG A 247 21.36 12.63 -18.26
C ARG A 247 22.49 11.61 -18.41
N ASN A 248 22.96 11.02 -17.29
CA ASN A 248 24.10 10.09 -17.18
C ASN A 248 23.77 8.87 -16.28
N SER A 249 24.75 8.00 -16.06
CA SER A 249 24.73 6.86 -15.10
C SER A 249 24.67 7.28 -13.61
N ASP A 250 24.08 8.44 -13.31
CA ASP A 250 24.01 9.00 -11.96
C ASP A 250 22.97 8.25 -11.13
N CYS A 251 23.25 8.01 -9.85
CA CYS A 251 22.23 7.59 -8.90
C CYS A 251 21.44 8.83 -8.43
N ILE A 252 20.11 8.76 -8.54
CA ILE A 252 19.23 9.85 -8.14
C ILE A 252 18.28 9.38 -7.06
N LEU A 253 18.23 10.14 -5.97
CA LEU A 253 17.24 10.02 -4.92
C LEU A 253 16.08 10.97 -5.21
N ALA A 254 14.86 10.44 -5.30
CA ALA A 254 13.65 11.21 -5.49
C ALA A 254 12.77 11.17 -4.22
N GLU A 255 12.44 12.34 -3.67
CA GLU A 255 11.61 12.48 -2.48
C GLU A 255 10.39 13.40 -2.73
N PRO A 256 9.23 13.14 -2.11
CA PRO A 256 8.10 14.06 -2.19
C PRO A 256 8.45 15.42 -1.59
N GLY A 257 8.18 16.50 -2.31
CA GLY A 257 8.36 17.86 -1.84
C GLY A 257 7.44 18.17 -0.66
N ARG A 258 7.99 18.73 0.44
CA ARG A 258 7.21 19.02 1.67
C ARG A 258 6.18 20.13 1.53
N LYS A 259 6.28 20.98 0.50
CA LYS A 259 5.49 22.22 0.39
C LYS A 259 4.47 22.22 -0.76
N ASN A 260 4.67 21.42 -1.80
CA ASN A 260 3.81 21.42 -3.00
C ASN A 260 3.44 19.98 -3.41
N ASP A 261 2.15 19.65 -3.30
CA ASP A 261 1.58 18.41 -3.85
C ASP A 261 1.98 18.27 -5.32
N GLY A 262 2.67 17.17 -5.67
CA GLY A 262 3.06 16.86 -7.05
C GLY A 262 4.46 17.31 -7.47
N PHE A 263 5.22 17.98 -6.60
CA PHE A 263 6.64 18.25 -6.83
C PHE A 263 7.52 17.22 -6.11
N TRP A 264 8.58 16.82 -6.80
CA TRP A 264 9.59 15.90 -6.29
C TRP A 264 10.92 16.63 -6.15
N ASN A 265 11.57 16.44 -5.01
CA ASN A 265 12.95 16.83 -4.80
C ASN A 265 13.83 15.73 -5.37
N PHE A 266 14.77 16.11 -6.23
CA PHE A 266 15.74 15.18 -6.82
C PHE A 266 17.13 15.56 -6.36
N GLU A 267 17.82 14.61 -5.75
CA GLU A 267 19.18 14.74 -5.28
C GLU A 267 20.07 13.74 -6.03
N LYS A 268 21.17 14.20 -6.61
CA LYS A 268 22.20 13.29 -7.12
C LYS A 268 22.98 12.75 -5.93
N VAL A 269 23.12 11.45 -5.87
CA VAL A 269 23.81 10.76 -4.78
C VAL A 269 24.86 9.82 -5.36
N ASP A 270 25.96 9.63 -4.64
CA ASP A 270 26.93 8.59 -4.98
C ASP A 270 26.47 7.21 -4.48
N GLU A 271 27.16 6.16 -4.92
CA GLU A 271 26.85 4.77 -4.55
C GLU A 271 27.14 4.43 -3.08
N GLN A 272 27.92 5.26 -2.37
CA GLN A 272 28.25 5.09 -0.96
C GLN A 272 27.25 5.80 -0.03
N ASN A 273 26.30 6.56 -0.60
CA ASN A 273 25.26 7.21 0.19
C ASN A 273 24.47 6.17 1.00
N GLU A 274 24.49 6.32 2.33
CA GLU A 274 23.93 5.38 3.30
C GLU A 274 22.45 5.06 3.04
N THR A 275 21.70 6.00 2.46
CA THR A 275 20.27 5.79 2.16
C THR A 275 20.06 4.73 1.08
N ILE A 276 20.97 4.67 0.11
CA ILE A 276 20.81 3.83 -1.08
C ILE A 276 21.80 2.68 -1.13
N HIS A 277 22.80 2.65 -0.24
CA HIS A 277 23.89 1.69 -0.26
C HIS A 277 23.40 0.23 -0.34
N GLU A 278 22.46 -0.16 0.51
CA GLU A 278 21.87 -1.51 0.51
C GLU A 278 21.18 -1.85 -0.81
N PHE A 279 20.47 -0.88 -1.41
CA PHE A 279 19.81 -1.07 -2.70
C PHE A 279 20.83 -1.21 -3.82
N VAL A 280 21.86 -0.35 -3.85
CA VAL A 280 22.94 -0.41 -4.85
C VAL A 280 23.66 -1.74 -4.77
N LYS A 281 24.00 -2.19 -3.54
CA LYS A 281 24.62 -3.49 -3.29
C LYS A 281 23.75 -4.64 -3.81
N LEU A 282 22.46 -4.65 -3.47
CA LEU A 282 21.51 -5.66 -3.95
C LEU A 282 21.44 -5.70 -5.49
N VAL A 283 21.31 -4.54 -6.14
CA VAL A 283 21.24 -4.44 -7.61
C VAL A 283 22.52 -4.96 -8.24
N LYS A 284 23.70 -4.59 -7.73
CA LYS A 284 25.00 -5.09 -8.22
C LYS A 284 25.08 -6.61 -8.12
N THR A 285 24.80 -7.16 -6.94
CA THR A 285 24.80 -8.62 -6.72
C THR A 285 23.86 -9.35 -7.69
N LYS A 286 22.63 -8.84 -7.88
CA LYS A 286 21.67 -9.46 -8.81
C LYS A 286 22.10 -9.34 -10.27
N MET A 287 22.71 -8.22 -10.65
CA MET A 287 23.27 -8.04 -12.00
C MET A 287 24.48 -8.94 -12.25
N ASP A 288 25.34 -9.14 -11.27
CA ASP A 288 26.50 -10.03 -11.39
C ASP A 288 26.05 -11.49 -11.54
N ILE A 289 25.09 -11.93 -10.72
CA ILE A 289 24.46 -13.27 -10.88
C ILE A 289 23.84 -13.40 -12.28
N TRP A 290 23.13 -12.37 -12.76
CA TRP A 290 22.52 -12.42 -14.08
C TRP A 290 23.58 -12.53 -15.18
N LYS A 291 24.63 -11.72 -15.13
CA LYS A 291 25.74 -11.82 -16.10
C LYS A 291 26.36 -13.22 -16.05
N THR A 292 26.70 -13.76 -14.89
CA THR A 292 27.31 -15.10 -14.80
C THR A 292 26.44 -16.19 -15.42
N ASN A 293 25.12 -16.11 -15.28
CA ASN A 293 24.20 -17.16 -15.76
C ASN A 293 23.67 -16.94 -17.19
N PHE A 294 23.74 -15.72 -17.71
CA PHE A 294 23.09 -15.32 -18.97
C PHE A 294 24.02 -14.54 -19.92
N SER A 295 25.34 -14.59 -19.71
CA SER A 295 26.32 -14.09 -20.68
C SER A 295 26.35 -15.01 -21.90
N ASN A 296 25.58 -14.65 -22.94
CA ASN A 296 25.86 -15.05 -24.31
C ASN A 296 26.76 -13.99 -24.96
#